data_AF-A0A3B0JYY9-F1
#
_entry.id   AF-A0A3B0JYY9-F1
#
_cell.length_a   1.000
_cell.length_b   1.000
_cell.length_c   1.000
_cell.angle_alpha   90.00
_cell.angle_beta   90.00
_cell.angle_gamma   90.00
#
_symmetry.space_group_name_H-M   'P 1'
#
loop_
_entity.id
_entity.type
_entity.pdbx_description
1 polymer ?
#
loop_
_entity_poly.entity_id
_entity_poly.type
_entity_poly.pdbx_seq_one_letter_code
_entity_poly.pdbx_strand_id
1 'polypeptide(L)'
;MDTGITMDLGFLISLQKSREYKRIFQYSLDMCSILALKKSSMFKRWFSTLFEAGNFPRYCPVQPSHYYLKDYNYNTLFIPTFLYAGQYKVTFNMTQYQDKRKTKDFVAVSIAWEIDEIAIVQGLQGYVSQSSFIFQTGKCRFNEKYFDNFTMTIVNNTLDLDMVTPRTIPRGLKVLIDVQISLDMGKSYQRLFAHILDTCNVVSSVKTSIFKSWFESMRKHGNFMANCPVPEGQYFLRNWKLDSQLVPNYLMPGDYRVLVHFFYGKQKTNHEEFALDMDIYAMVSK
;
A
#
# COMPACT_ATOMS: atom_id res chain seq x y z
N MET A 1 -19.72 -19.54 19.55
CA MET A 1 -18.46 -18.89 19.09
C MET A 1 -18.60 -18.87 17.60
N ASP A 2 -19.18 -17.79 17.11
CA ASP A 2 -20.01 -17.86 15.92
C ASP A 2 -19.21 -17.64 14.65
N THR A 3 -19.67 -18.32 13.62
CA THR A 3 -19.04 -18.65 12.35
C THR A 3 -18.82 -17.41 11.48
N GLY A 4 -17.69 -16.72 11.71
CA GLY A 4 -17.28 -15.58 10.91
C GLY A 4 -17.04 -15.96 9.45
N ILE A 5 -17.56 -15.15 8.52
CA ILE A 5 -17.20 -15.28 7.10
C ILE A 5 -15.83 -14.68 6.90
N THR A 6 -14.92 -15.50 6.42
CA THR A 6 -13.61 -15.07 5.94
C THR A 6 -13.69 -14.80 4.45
N MET A 7 -13.04 -13.72 4.03
CA MET A 7 -13.06 -13.24 2.66
C MET A 7 -11.62 -13.05 2.19
N ASP A 8 -11.18 -13.96 1.33
CA ASP A 8 -9.86 -13.90 0.72
C ASP A 8 -9.94 -13.12 -0.59
N LEU A 9 -9.31 -11.94 -0.60
CA LEU A 9 -9.15 -11.08 -1.75
C LEU A 9 -7.75 -11.24 -2.32
N GLY A 10 -7.64 -11.59 -3.58
CA GLY A 10 -6.39 -11.57 -4.33
C GLY A 10 -6.48 -10.54 -5.42
N PHE A 11 -5.54 -9.60 -5.46
CA PHE A 11 -5.38 -8.71 -6.60
C PHE A 11 -4.20 -9.21 -7.40
N LEU A 12 -4.44 -9.46 -8.67
CA LEU A 12 -3.42 -9.82 -9.63
C LEU A 12 -3.38 -8.76 -10.71
N ILE A 13 -2.19 -8.54 -11.27
CA ILE A 13 -1.99 -7.63 -12.38
C ILE A 13 -1.29 -8.36 -13.52
N SER A 14 -1.68 -8.05 -14.75
CA SER A 14 -0.91 -8.44 -15.93
C SER A 14 0.21 -7.43 -16.20
N LEU A 15 1.42 -7.95 -16.40
CA LEU A 15 2.53 -7.17 -16.94
C LEU A 15 2.44 -7.20 -18.48
N GLN A 16 2.53 -6.04 -19.12
CA GLN A 16 2.30 -5.84 -20.55
C GLN A 16 2.84 -6.98 -21.43
N LYS A 17 2.00 -7.42 -22.38
CA LYS A 17 2.24 -8.49 -23.38
C LYS A 17 2.36 -9.92 -22.83
N SER A 18 2.17 -10.16 -21.53
CA SER A 18 2.06 -11.52 -20.99
C SER A 18 0.60 -11.89 -20.72
N ARG A 19 0.24 -13.16 -20.92
CA ARG A 19 -1.03 -13.74 -20.41
C ARG A 19 -0.95 -14.07 -18.91
N GLU A 20 0.20 -13.84 -18.29
CA GLU A 20 0.48 -14.20 -16.91
C GLU A 20 0.11 -13.06 -15.95
N TYR A 21 -0.81 -13.37 -15.04
CA TYR A 21 -1.21 -12.47 -13.96
C TYR A 21 -0.35 -12.72 -12.73
N LYS A 22 0.33 -11.68 -12.24
CA LYS A 22 1.10 -11.74 -10.99
C LYS A 22 0.27 -11.21 -9.84
N ARG A 23 0.19 -11.98 -8.76
CA ARG A 23 -0.46 -11.55 -7.52
C ARG A 23 0.36 -10.41 -6.89
N ILE A 24 -0.30 -9.28 -6.68
CA ILE A 24 0.29 -8.07 -6.11
C ILE A 24 -0.26 -7.75 -4.72
N PHE A 25 -1.50 -8.17 -4.44
CA PHE A 25 -2.06 -8.07 -3.09
C PHE A 25 -2.82 -9.34 -2.74
N GLN A 26 -2.77 -9.70 -1.48
CA GLN A 26 -3.58 -10.76 -0.91
C GLN A 26 -4.04 -10.32 0.48
N TYR A 27 -5.35 -10.29 0.68
CA TYR A 27 -5.97 -9.97 1.96
C TYR A 27 -6.85 -11.15 2.35
N SER A 28 -6.82 -11.50 3.63
CA SER A 28 -7.81 -12.38 4.24
C SER A 28 -8.53 -11.54 5.28
N LEU A 29 -9.81 -11.28 5.04
CA LEU A 29 -10.59 -10.34 5.82
C LEU A 29 -11.67 -11.09 6.57
N ASP A 30 -11.79 -10.84 7.87
CA ASP A 30 -12.97 -11.21 8.63
C ASP A 30 -14.08 -10.19 8.32
N MET A 31 -15.08 -10.64 7.57
CA MET A 31 -16.17 -9.79 7.10
C MET A 31 -16.99 -9.24 8.28
N CYS A 32 -17.19 -10.04 9.32
CA CYS A 32 -18.00 -9.67 10.48
C CYS A 32 -17.32 -8.58 11.30
N SER A 33 -16.00 -8.67 11.43
CA SER A 33 -15.18 -7.63 12.06
C SER A 33 -15.28 -6.32 11.26
N ILE A 34 -15.21 -6.38 9.93
CA ILE A 34 -15.31 -5.17 9.07
C ILE A 34 -16.70 -4.51 9.15
N LEU A 35 -17.77 -5.31 9.21
CA LEU A 35 -19.14 -4.81 9.36
C LEU A 35 -19.38 -4.20 10.75
N ALA A 36 -18.80 -4.79 11.81
CA ALA A 36 -18.90 -4.30 13.18
C ALA A 36 -18.10 -3.01 13.41
N LEU A 37 -17.03 -2.79 12.64
CA LEU A 37 -16.22 -1.56 12.75
C LEU A 37 -17.05 -0.32 12.40
N LYS A 38 -17.25 0.57 13.38
CA LYS A 38 -17.82 1.92 13.13
C LYS A 38 -16.92 2.76 12.19
N LYS A 39 -15.61 2.50 12.18
CA LYS A 39 -14.62 3.23 11.36
C LYS A 39 -14.72 2.86 9.86
N SER A 40 -14.52 3.85 8.99
CA SER A 40 -14.47 3.67 7.52
C SER A 40 -13.12 3.05 7.11
N SER A 41 -13.15 1.91 6.42
CA SER A 41 -11.98 1.28 5.78
C SER A 41 -12.12 1.28 4.25
N MET A 42 -11.01 1.10 3.52
CA MET A 42 -11.05 0.94 2.05
C MET A 42 -11.99 -0.19 1.63
N PHE A 43 -11.92 -1.33 2.33
CA PHE A 43 -12.77 -2.48 2.08
C PHE A 43 -14.23 -2.18 2.42
N LYS A 44 -14.52 -1.44 3.49
CA LYS A 44 -15.89 -1.03 3.82
C LYS A 44 -16.50 -0.13 2.74
N ARG A 45 -15.72 0.79 2.14
CA ARG A 45 -16.15 1.61 1.00
C ARG A 45 -16.30 0.81 -0.29
N TRP A 46 -15.46 -0.20 -0.47
CA TRP A 46 -15.53 -1.09 -1.62
C TRP A 46 -16.71 -2.06 -1.54
N PHE A 47 -17.03 -2.51 -0.33
CA PHE A 47 -18.16 -3.37 -0.05
C PHE A 47 -19.47 -2.61 0.13
N SER A 48 -19.47 -1.29 0.37
CA SER A 48 -20.72 -0.54 0.49
C SER A 48 -21.52 -0.60 -0.80
N THR A 49 -20.87 -0.40 -1.96
CA THR A 49 -21.51 -0.54 -3.27
C THR A 49 -21.97 -1.98 -3.52
N LEU A 50 -21.20 -2.97 -3.07
CA LEU A 50 -21.57 -4.39 -3.18
C LEU A 50 -22.82 -4.72 -2.35
N PHE A 51 -22.91 -4.19 -1.12
CA PHE A 51 -24.10 -4.34 -0.27
C PHE A 51 -25.28 -3.49 -0.72
N GLU A 52 -25.07 -2.49 -1.57
CA GLU A 52 -26.13 -1.66 -2.15
C GLU A 52 -26.73 -2.33 -3.40
N ALA A 53 -25.90 -2.97 -4.22
CA ALA A 53 -26.31 -3.65 -5.44
C ALA A 53 -26.74 -5.13 -5.23
N GLY A 54 -26.64 -5.64 -4.01
CA GLY A 54 -26.95 -7.02 -3.67
C GLY A 54 -27.92 -7.16 -2.50
N ASN A 55 -28.41 -8.37 -2.27
CA ASN A 55 -29.27 -8.69 -1.12
C ASN A 55 -28.48 -9.24 0.08
N PHE A 56 -27.18 -8.97 0.14
CA PHE A 56 -26.30 -9.50 1.18
C PHE A 56 -26.46 -8.71 2.51
N PRO A 57 -26.68 -9.37 3.65
CA PRO A 57 -26.93 -8.70 4.92
C PRO A 57 -25.68 -7.98 5.43
N ARG A 58 -25.88 -6.79 6.02
CA ARG A 58 -24.82 -5.95 6.61
C ARG A 58 -24.50 -6.32 8.06
N TYR A 59 -24.92 -7.49 8.51
CA TYR A 59 -24.73 -7.97 9.87
C TYR A 59 -24.37 -9.45 9.84
N CYS A 60 -23.67 -9.88 10.89
CA CYS A 60 -23.34 -11.28 11.11
C CYS A 60 -24.16 -11.86 12.28
N PRO A 61 -24.38 -13.18 12.32
CA PRO A 61 -23.99 -14.17 11.30
C PRO A 61 -24.88 -14.10 10.05
N VAL A 62 -24.28 -14.37 8.89
CA VAL A 62 -25.01 -14.47 7.62
C VAL A 62 -25.68 -15.83 7.57
N GLN A 63 -27.00 -15.81 7.36
CA GLN A 63 -27.83 -17.02 7.36
C GLN A 63 -27.74 -17.74 6.01
N PRO A 64 -27.94 -19.06 5.95
CA PRO A 64 -28.04 -19.77 4.68
C PRO A 64 -29.20 -19.21 3.84
N SER A 65 -28.90 -18.61 2.70
CA SER A 65 -29.89 -18.06 1.76
C SER A 65 -29.32 -17.88 0.36
N HIS A 66 -30.17 -17.57 -0.62
CA HIS A 66 -29.75 -17.25 -1.98
C HIS A 66 -29.35 -15.78 -2.08
N TYR A 67 -28.03 -15.53 -2.10
CA TYR A 67 -27.46 -14.19 -2.23
C TYR A 67 -27.08 -13.89 -3.69
N TYR A 68 -27.38 -12.69 -4.15
CA TYR A 68 -27.08 -12.22 -5.49
C TYR A 68 -26.58 -10.77 -5.48
N LEU A 69 -25.89 -10.42 -6.55
CA LEU A 69 -25.47 -9.08 -6.90
C LEU A 69 -26.04 -8.78 -8.29
N LYS A 70 -26.83 -7.71 -8.44
CA LYS A 70 -27.45 -7.32 -9.72
C LYS A 70 -27.02 -5.91 -10.09
N ASP A 71 -26.82 -5.69 -11.39
CA ASP A 71 -26.54 -4.37 -11.97
C ASP A 71 -25.37 -3.63 -11.31
N TYR A 72 -24.35 -4.40 -10.91
CA TYR A 72 -23.19 -3.86 -10.22
C TYR A 72 -22.34 -2.99 -11.13
N ASN A 73 -22.46 -1.68 -10.96
CA ASN A 73 -21.66 -0.74 -11.72
C ASN A 73 -20.24 -0.63 -11.14
N TYR A 74 -19.31 -1.39 -11.72
CA TYR A 74 -17.91 -1.37 -11.34
C TYR A 74 -17.23 -0.01 -11.58
N ASN A 75 -17.77 0.86 -12.44
CA ASN A 75 -17.24 2.21 -12.61
C ASN A 75 -17.46 3.10 -11.38
N THR A 76 -18.33 2.68 -10.45
CA THR A 76 -18.54 3.36 -9.16
C THR A 76 -17.70 2.78 -8.02
N LEU A 77 -16.94 1.70 -8.28
CA LEU A 77 -16.02 1.15 -7.28
C LEU A 77 -15.00 2.23 -6.91
N PHE A 78 -14.83 2.47 -5.61
CA PHE A 78 -13.67 3.20 -5.13
C PHE A 78 -12.41 2.41 -5.50
N ILE A 79 -11.66 2.90 -6.49
CA ILE A 79 -10.36 2.35 -6.88
C ILE A 79 -9.30 3.06 -6.03
N PRO A 80 -8.60 2.35 -5.13
CA PRO A 80 -7.53 2.97 -4.37
C PRO A 80 -6.43 3.48 -5.31
N THR A 81 -5.91 4.68 -5.04
CA THR A 81 -4.90 5.33 -5.89
C THR A 81 -3.53 4.64 -5.91
N PHE A 82 -3.33 3.59 -5.09
CA PHE A 82 -2.17 2.71 -5.22
C PHE A 82 -2.29 1.73 -6.40
N LEU A 83 -3.51 1.49 -6.92
CA LEU A 83 -3.72 0.75 -8.16
C LEU A 83 -3.41 1.70 -9.33
N TYR A 84 -2.39 1.36 -10.10
CA TYR A 84 -1.97 2.11 -11.28
C TYR A 84 -2.68 1.60 -12.55
N ALA A 85 -2.59 2.31 -13.67
CA ALA A 85 -3.21 1.85 -14.91
C ALA A 85 -2.67 0.48 -15.35
N GLY A 86 -3.56 -0.46 -15.66
CA GLY A 86 -3.22 -1.82 -16.03
C GLY A 86 -4.41 -2.79 -16.02
N GLN A 87 -4.17 -4.01 -16.48
CA GLN A 87 -5.16 -5.10 -16.46
C GLN A 87 -5.08 -5.84 -15.13
N TYR A 88 -6.17 -5.82 -14.39
CA TYR A 88 -6.27 -6.46 -13.08
C TYR A 88 -7.22 -7.63 -13.12
N LYS A 89 -6.86 -8.66 -12.38
CA LYS A 89 -7.76 -9.74 -12.02
C LYS A 89 -7.91 -9.72 -10.51
N VAL A 90 -9.12 -9.54 -10.03
CA VAL A 90 -9.44 -9.67 -8.62
C VAL A 90 -10.16 -10.98 -8.37
N THR A 91 -9.60 -11.77 -7.47
CA THR A 91 -10.20 -13.00 -6.97
C THR A 91 -10.79 -12.73 -5.61
N PHE A 92 -12.04 -13.13 -5.42
CA PHE A 92 -12.78 -13.00 -4.18
C PHE A 92 -13.27 -14.38 -3.79
N ASN A 93 -12.77 -14.91 -2.67
CA ASN A 93 -13.22 -16.18 -2.13
C ASN A 93 -13.84 -15.95 -0.76
N MET A 94 -15.14 -16.21 -0.63
CA MET A 94 -15.79 -16.24 0.69
C MET A 94 -15.78 -17.66 1.21
N THR A 95 -15.32 -17.81 2.44
CA THR A 95 -15.33 -19.07 3.18
C THR A 95 -16.08 -18.86 4.49
N GLN A 96 -17.21 -19.55 4.62
CA GLN A 96 -17.91 -19.69 5.90
C GLN A 96 -17.61 -21.08 6.45
N TYR A 97 -17.17 -21.15 7.70
CA TYR A 97 -16.93 -22.43 8.36
C TYR A 97 -18.18 -22.83 9.15
N GLN A 98 -18.78 -23.98 8.83
CA GLN A 98 -19.96 -24.47 9.55
C GLN A 98 -19.61 -25.17 10.88
N ASP A 99 -18.40 -25.73 11.02
CA ASP A 99 -18.02 -26.53 12.20
C ASP A 99 -16.50 -26.55 12.43
N LYS A 100 -16.04 -26.95 13.64
CA LYS A 100 -14.63 -27.12 14.03
C LYS A 100 -13.83 -28.06 13.09
N ARG A 101 -14.54 -28.81 12.24
CA ARG A 101 -13.99 -29.76 11.26
C ARG A 101 -13.60 -29.15 9.90
N LYS A 102 -13.69 -27.83 9.71
CA LYS A 102 -13.23 -27.10 8.49
C LYS A 102 -13.87 -27.57 7.17
N THR A 103 -15.13 -28.00 7.17
CA THR A 103 -15.91 -28.13 5.92
C THR A 103 -16.16 -26.72 5.36
N LYS A 104 -15.74 -26.48 4.11
CA LYS A 104 -15.79 -25.17 3.45
C LYS A 104 -17.01 -25.10 2.55
N ASP A 105 -17.94 -24.18 2.83
CA ASP A 105 -18.85 -23.69 1.80
C ASP A 105 -18.14 -22.60 1.02
N PHE A 106 -17.94 -22.84 -0.28
CA PHE A 106 -17.09 -22.01 -1.13
C PHE A 106 -17.94 -21.18 -2.09
N VAL A 107 -17.81 -19.86 -2.02
CA VAL A 107 -18.26 -18.95 -3.07
C VAL A 107 -17.02 -18.25 -3.62
N ALA A 108 -16.54 -18.69 -4.79
CA ALA A 108 -15.54 -17.95 -5.55
C ALA A 108 -16.21 -17.08 -6.60
N VAL A 109 -15.89 -15.80 -6.56
CA VAL A 109 -16.17 -14.86 -7.64
C VAL A 109 -14.80 -14.35 -8.13
N SER A 110 -14.50 -14.55 -9.40
CA SER A 110 -13.32 -13.97 -10.05
C SER A 110 -13.79 -12.91 -11.02
N ILE A 111 -13.38 -11.66 -10.80
CA ILE A 111 -13.73 -10.53 -11.67
C ILE A 111 -12.43 -10.04 -12.31
N ALA A 112 -12.44 -9.88 -13.63
CA ALA A 112 -11.36 -9.25 -14.38
C ALA A 112 -11.84 -7.89 -14.87
N TRP A 113 -11.00 -6.87 -14.73
CA TRP A 113 -11.27 -5.52 -15.21
C TRP A 113 -9.99 -4.83 -15.65
N GLU A 114 -10.14 -3.84 -16.52
CA GLU A 114 -9.06 -2.98 -16.96
C GLU A 114 -9.21 -1.63 -16.25
N ILE A 115 -8.13 -1.15 -15.62
CA ILE A 115 -8.11 0.18 -15.00
C ILE A 115 -7.42 1.13 -15.98
N ASP A 116 -8.21 2.03 -16.57
CA ASP A 116 -7.72 3.11 -17.41
C ASP A 116 -7.27 4.32 -16.60
N GLU A 117 -6.36 5.10 -17.17
CA GLU A 117 -5.75 6.28 -16.54
C GLU A 117 -6.79 7.35 -16.16
N ILE A 118 -7.88 7.45 -16.92
CA ILE A 118 -8.98 8.41 -16.70
C ILE A 118 -9.76 8.11 -15.40
N ALA A 119 -9.95 6.83 -15.05
CA ALA A 119 -10.69 6.44 -13.85
C ALA A 119 -9.95 6.83 -12.55
N ILE A 120 -8.61 6.85 -12.58
CA ILE A 120 -7.78 7.29 -11.45
C ILE A 120 -7.99 8.79 -11.17
N VAL A 121 -8.21 9.59 -12.22
CA VAL A 121 -8.41 11.05 -12.11
C VAL A 121 -9.80 11.37 -11.53
N GLN A 122 -10.84 10.63 -11.92
CA GLN A 122 -12.22 10.85 -11.42
C GLN A 122 -12.38 10.52 -9.93
N GLY A 123 -11.56 9.62 -9.36
CA GLY A 123 -11.55 9.30 -7.93
C GLY A 123 -11.03 10.43 -7.01
N LEU A 124 -10.52 11.53 -7.57
CA LEU A 124 -9.93 12.64 -6.80
C LEU A 124 -10.93 13.73 -6.38
N GLN A 125 -12.21 13.65 -6.79
CA GLN A 125 -13.15 14.78 -6.68
C GLN A 125 -14.16 14.74 -5.51
N GLY A 126 -13.95 13.94 -4.47
CA GLY A 126 -14.89 13.84 -3.34
C GLY A 126 -14.26 14.14 -1.97
N TYR A 127 -14.58 15.30 -1.38
CA TYR A 127 -14.45 15.70 0.04
C TYR A 127 -13.26 15.10 0.82
N VAL A 128 -12.15 15.85 0.87
CA VAL A 128 -10.96 15.53 1.66
C VAL A 128 -11.19 15.88 3.13
N SER A 129 -11.45 14.88 3.97
CA SER A 129 -11.13 14.99 5.40
C SER A 129 -9.62 15.10 5.50
N GLN A 130 -9.11 16.24 5.95
CA GLN A 130 -7.69 16.57 5.92
C GLN A 130 -6.92 15.64 6.88
N SER A 131 -6.41 14.53 6.33
CA SER A 131 -5.65 13.57 7.12
C SER A 131 -4.26 14.14 7.36
N SER A 132 -3.83 14.18 8.63
CA SER A 132 -2.49 14.60 9.00
C SER A 132 -1.63 13.37 9.29
N PHE A 133 -0.47 13.30 8.62
CA PHE A 133 0.56 12.31 8.90
C PHE A 133 1.58 12.92 9.86
N ILE A 134 1.83 12.23 10.97
CA ILE A 134 2.68 12.70 12.06
C ILE A 134 3.83 11.71 12.26
N PHE A 135 5.05 12.09 11.87
CA PHE A 135 6.25 11.33 12.16
C PHE A 135 6.50 11.29 13.68
N GLN A 136 6.75 10.10 14.22
CA GLN A 136 7.03 9.90 15.64
C GLN A 136 8.52 9.65 15.88
N THR A 137 9.06 8.61 15.25
CA THR A 137 10.45 8.20 15.40
C THR A 137 10.87 7.34 14.21
N GLY A 138 12.16 7.13 14.05
CA GLY A 138 12.67 6.26 13.02
C GLY A 138 14.07 5.77 13.33
N LYS A 139 14.43 4.66 12.71
CA LYS A 139 15.77 4.07 12.77
C LYS A 139 16.24 3.77 11.36
N CYS A 140 17.54 3.89 11.14
CA CYS A 140 18.15 3.56 9.85
C CYS A 140 19.37 2.67 10.06
N ARG A 141 19.65 1.84 9.06
CA ARG A 141 20.88 1.07 8.95
C ARG A 141 21.33 1.17 7.51
N PHE A 142 22.60 1.42 7.26
CA PHE A 142 23.14 1.54 5.92
C PHE A 142 24.32 0.59 5.73
N ASN A 143 24.66 0.33 4.48
CA ASN A 143 25.85 -0.42 4.11
C ASN A 143 26.95 0.55 3.67
N GLU A 144 28.10 0.49 4.36
CA GLU A 144 29.29 1.31 4.13
C GLU A 144 29.86 1.18 2.71
N LYS A 145 29.51 0.10 1.99
CA LYS A 145 29.83 -0.04 0.56
C LYS A 145 29.20 1.05 -0.31
N TYR A 146 28.02 1.55 0.08
CA TYR A 146 27.21 2.48 -0.71
C TYR A 146 27.06 3.85 -0.05
N PHE A 147 27.19 3.94 1.28
CA PHE A 147 27.02 5.17 2.05
C PHE A 147 28.12 5.28 3.10
N ASP A 148 28.90 6.35 3.09
CA ASP A 148 29.89 6.64 4.15
C ASP A 148 29.19 7.08 5.43
N ASN A 149 28.11 7.84 5.27
CA ASN A 149 27.29 8.31 6.36
C ASN A 149 25.83 8.34 5.90
N PHE A 150 24.92 7.98 6.80
CA PHE A 150 23.50 8.15 6.62
C PHE A 150 22.87 8.46 7.98
N THR A 151 22.29 9.65 8.10
CA THR A 151 21.59 10.10 9.29
C THR A 151 20.15 10.41 8.95
N MET A 152 19.25 9.99 9.85
CA MET A 152 17.83 10.28 9.77
C MET A 152 17.39 10.86 11.11
N THR A 153 16.84 12.06 11.07
CA THR A 153 16.31 12.74 12.26
C THR A 153 14.89 13.18 12.00
N ILE A 154 14.03 13.01 13.00
CA ILE A 154 12.66 13.49 12.98
C ILE A 154 12.55 14.58 14.04
N VAL A 155 12.27 15.80 13.61
CA VAL A 155 12.15 16.98 14.47
C VAL A 155 10.85 17.68 14.12
N ASN A 156 9.99 17.99 15.10
CA ASN A 156 8.76 18.76 14.88
C ASN A 156 7.87 18.26 13.72
N ASN A 157 7.71 16.94 13.58
CA ASN A 157 6.96 16.31 12.47
C ASN A 157 7.55 16.60 11.07
N THR A 158 8.84 16.87 10.99
CA THR A 158 9.58 16.89 9.74
C THR A 158 10.67 15.83 9.76
N LEU A 159 10.95 15.29 8.58
CA LEU A 159 12.01 14.33 8.35
C LEU A 159 13.20 15.05 7.72
N ASP A 160 14.34 14.90 8.35
CA ASP A 160 15.64 15.36 7.86
C ASP A 160 16.51 14.13 7.59
N LEU A 161 17.11 14.09 6.40
CA LEU A 161 18.04 13.05 5.98
C LEU A 161 19.34 13.72 5.55
N ASP A 162 20.47 13.14 5.93
CA ASP A 162 21.79 13.54 5.44
C ASP A 162 22.57 12.26 5.12
N MET A 163 23.06 12.15 3.89
CA MET A 163 23.81 11.00 3.45
C MET A 163 24.96 11.39 2.53
N VAL A 164 26.05 10.62 2.64
CA VAL A 164 27.24 10.77 1.80
C VAL A 164 27.44 9.47 1.05
N THR A 165 27.43 9.53 -0.28
CA THR A 165 27.69 8.37 -1.13
C THR A 165 29.15 8.44 -1.65
N PRO A 166 30.04 7.52 -1.24
CA PRO A 166 31.45 7.53 -1.68
C PRO A 166 31.63 7.13 -3.15
N ARG A 167 30.58 6.56 -3.76
CA ARG A 167 30.60 6.03 -5.11
C ARG A 167 29.28 6.31 -5.79
N THR A 168 29.32 6.28 -7.12
CA THR A 168 28.11 6.34 -7.94
C THR A 168 27.22 5.13 -7.66
N ILE A 169 25.94 5.35 -7.34
CA ILE A 169 24.94 4.31 -7.19
C ILE A 169 24.48 3.87 -8.59
N PRO A 170 24.77 2.63 -9.01
CA PRO A 170 24.43 2.16 -10.35
C PRO A 170 22.93 1.89 -10.49
N ARG A 171 22.49 1.78 -11.75
CA ARG A 171 21.12 1.36 -12.10
C ARG A 171 20.80 -0.01 -11.50
N GLY A 172 19.51 -0.27 -11.27
CA GLY A 172 19.02 -1.53 -10.74
C GLY A 172 18.88 -1.57 -9.22
N LEU A 173 19.02 -0.42 -8.54
CA LEU A 173 18.69 -0.28 -7.12
C LEU A 173 17.20 -0.41 -6.93
N LYS A 174 16.77 -1.44 -6.21
CA LYS A 174 15.36 -1.67 -5.88
C LYS A 174 15.07 -1.18 -4.47
N VAL A 175 13.84 -0.77 -4.25
CA VAL A 175 13.32 -0.40 -2.94
C VAL A 175 12.06 -1.19 -2.65
N LEU A 176 12.05 -1.92 -1.54
CA LEU A 176 10.83 -2.45 -0.94
C LEU A 176 10.28 -1.41 0.03
N ILE A 177 9.08 -0.91 -0.22
CA ILE A 177 8.32 -0.10 0.72
C ILE A 177 7.21 -0.97 1.30
N ASP A 178 7.30 -1.31 2.57
CA ASP A 178 6.32 -2.10 3.34
C ASP A 178 5.66 -1.22 4.40
N VAL A 179 4.40 -0.87 4.16
CA VAL A 179 3.60 -0.05 5.06
C VAL A 179 2.72 -0.96 5.89
N GLN A 180 2.81 -0.81 7.20
CA GLN A 180 2.09 -1.58 8.20
C GLN A 180 1.26 -0.63 9.07
N ILE A 181 0.14 -1.12 9.60
CA ILE A 181 -0.72 -0.40 10.53
C ILE A 181 -0.91 -1.20 11.81
N SER A 182 -1.00 -0.50 12.93
CA SER A 182 -1.49 -1.03 14.18
C SER A 182 -2.85 -0.41 14.51
N LEU A 183 -3.84 -1.28 14.72
CA LEU A 183 -5.16 -0.89 15.24
C LEU A 183 -5.24 -1.04 16.76
N ASP A 184 -4.23 -1.66 17.37
CA ASP A 184 -4.17 -2.01 18.80
C ASP A 184 -3.09 -1.19 19.53
N MET A 185 -2.95 0.10 19.19
CA MET A 185 -2.01 1.04 19.83
C MET A 185 -0.55 0.54 19.83
N GLY A 186 -0.08 0.04 18.68
CA GLY A 186 1.32 -0.35 18.48
C GLY A 186 1.71 -1.76 18.96
N LYS A 187 0.77 -2.55 19.50
CA LYS A 187 1.07 -3.93 19.98
C LYS A 187 1.27 -4.93 18.85
N SER A 188 0.47 -4.83 17.80
CA SER A 188 0.53 -5.70 16.62
C SER A 188 0.50 -4.84 15.36
N TYR A 189 1.44 -5.11 14.43
CA TYR A 189 1.48 -4.43 13.14
C TYR A 189 1.04 -5.41 12.06
N GLN A 190 0.04 -5.00 11.29
CA GLN A 190 -0.46 -5.73 10.13
C GLN A 190 0.00 -5.01 8.87
N ARG A 191 0.58 -5.76 7.94
CA ARG A 191 0.97 -5.21 6.64
C ARG A 191 -0.26 -4.73 5.87
N LEU A 192 -0.27 -3.44 5.51
CA LEU A 192 -1.25 -2.86 4.60
C LEU A 192 -0.86 -3.14 3.16
N PHE A 193 0.35 -2.78 2.76
CA PHE A 193 0.87 -3.04 1.42
C PHE A 193 2.39 -3.11 1.42
N ALA A 194 2.94 -3.82 0.44
CA ALA A 194 4.37 -3.92 0.24
C ALA A 194 4.71 -3.92 -1.26
N HIS A 195 5.56 -2.99 -1.70
CA HIS A 195 5.91 -2.83 -3.11
C HIS A 195 7.41 -2.79 -3.31
N ILE A 196 7.89 -3.63 -4.23
CA ILE A 196 9.24 -3.51 -4.78
C ILE A 196 9.18 -2.60 -6.00
N LEU A 197 9.85 -1.47 -5.91
CA LEU A 197 9.97 -0.48 -6.98
C LEU A 197 11.43 -0.43 -7.45
N ASP A 198 11.64 -0.10 -8.71
CA ASP A 198 12.96 0.28 -9.20
C ASP A 198 13.15 1.77 -8.94
N THR A 199 14.06 2.10 -8.03
CA THR A 199 14.30 3.46 -7.54
C THR A 199 14.60 4.42 -8.69
N CYS A 200 15.31 3.94 -9.71
CA CYS A 200 15.70 4.70 -10.88
C CYS A 200 14.54 4.99 -11.83
N ASN A 201 13.46 4.20 -11.75
CA ASN A 201 12.29 4.32 -12.61
C ASN A 201 11.08 4.96 -11.92
N VAL A 202 11.14 5.25 -10.62
CA VAL A 202 9.99 5.85 -9.89
C VAL A 202 9.58 7.19 -10.50
N VAL A 203 10.55 8.04 -10.88
CA VAL A 203 10.28 9.38 -11.42
C VAL A 203 10.10 9.37 -12.94
N SER A 204 10.89 8.56 -13.64
CA SER A 204 10.80 8.42 -15.10
C SER A 204 9.57 7.61 -15.55
N SER A 205 8.91 6.90 -14.64
CA SER A 205 7.65 6.24 -14.91
C SER A 205 6.59 7.25 -15.35
N VAL A 206 6.00 7.00 -16.52
CA VAL A 206 4.84 7.75 -17.06
C VAL A 206 3.64 7.62 -16.12
N LYS A 207 3.57 6.52 -15.34
CA LYS A 207 2.44 6.25 -14.44
C LYS A 207 2.50 7.08 -13.17
N THR A 208 1.46 7.88 -12.92
CA THR A 208 1.23 8.60 -11.66
C THR A 208 0.95 7.63 -10.52
N SER A 209 1.80 7.63 -9.49
CA SER A 209 1.62 6.82 -8.27
C SER A 209 1.84 7.67 -7.01
N ILE A 210 1.38 7.18 -5.86
CA ILE A 210 1.63 7.82 -4.55
C ILE A 210 3.15 7.94 -4.29
N PHE A 211 3.94 6.94 -4.69
CA PHE A 211 5.38 6.91 -4.51
C PHE A 211 6.08 7.97 -5.37
N LYS A 212 5.61 8.17 -6.60
CA LYS A 212 6.07 9.26 -7.46
C LYS A 212 5.78 10.62 -6.83
N SER A 213 4.56 10.82 -6.33
CA SER A 213 4.15 12.08 -5.69
C SER A 213 4.96 12.38 -4.42
N TRP A 214 5.22 11.35 -3.60
CA TRP A 214 6.07 11.47 -2.41
C TRP A 214 7.53 11.77 -2.78
N PHE A 215 8.06 11.09 -3.81
CA PHE A 215 9.43 11.34 -4.27
C PHE A 215 9.61 12.74 -4.84
N GLU A 216 8.65 13.22 -5.64
CA GLU A 216 8.65 14.59 -6.15
C GLU A 216 8.58 15.62 -5.02
N SER A 217 7.78 15.36 -3.98
CA SER A 217 7.73 16.19 -2.78
C SER A 217 9.08 16.19 -2.04
N MET A 218 9.69 15.02 -1.80
CA MET A 218 11.01 14.94 -1.17
C MET A 218 12.08 15.70 -1.98
N ARG A 219 12.03 15.63 -3.31
CA ARG A 219 12.97 16.35 -4.18
C ARG A 219 12.82 17.88 -4.13
N LYS A 220 11.65 18.41 -3.76
CA LYS A 220 11.48 19.85 -3.53
C LYS A 220 12.15 20.32 -2.24
N HIS A 221 12.34 19.41 -1.29
CA HIS A 221 12.94 19.65 0.03
C HIS A 221 14.38 19.13 0.14
N GLY A 222 14.98 18.70 -0.97
CA GLY A 222 16.29 18.07 -0.99
C GLY A 222 16.97 18.15 -2.35
N ASN A 223 18.12 17.51 -2.48
CA ASN A 223 18.92 17.51 -3.72
C ASN A 223 18.99 16.13 -4.39
N PHE A 224 18.04 15.23 -4.10
CA PHE A 224 18.00 13.90 -4.72
C PHE A 224 17.90 13.97 -6.23
N MET A 225 18.65 13.11 -6.93
CA MET A 225 18.56 12.98 -8.37
C MET A 225 17.36 12.10 -8.77
N ALA A 226 16.64 12.54 -9.80
CA ALA A 226 15.50 11.82 -10.36
C ALA A 226 15.91 10.66 -11.30
N ASN A 227 17.17 10.66 -11.73
CA ASN A 227 17.68 9.75 -12.75
C ASN A 227 18.89 9.00 -12.21
N CYS A 228 18.98 7.72 -12.57
CA CYS A 228 20.18 6.93 -12.35
C CYS A 228 21.08 6.92 -13.60
N PRO A 229 22.41 6.83 -13.42
CA PRO A 229 23.12 6.59 -12.15
C PRO A 229 23.18 7.82 -11.25
N VAL A 230 23.10 7.62 -9.93
CA VAL A 230 23.20 8.71 -8.94
C VAL A 230 24.68 8.92 -8.62
N PRO A 231 25.28 10.07 -8.95
CA PRO A 231 26.72 10.29 -8.77
C PRO A 231 27.10 10.31 -7.29
N GLU A 232 28.40 10.14 -7.03
CA GLU A 232 28.97 10.32 -5.69
C GLU A 232 28.76 11.76 -5.20
N GLY A 233 28.59 11.92 -3.89
CA GLY A 233 28.42 13.23 -3.28
C GLY A 233 27.56 13.22 -2.03
N GLN A 234 27.26 14.41 -1.53
CA GLN A 234 26.40 14.61 -0.38
C GLN A 234 24.96 14.90 -0.81
N TYR A 235 24.03 14.12 -0.28
CA TYR A 235 22.61 14.26 -0.50
C TYR A 235 21.88 14.53 0.81
N PHE A 236 20.89 15.40 0.76
CA PHE A 236 20.11 15.78 1.92
C PHE A 236 18.63 15.95 1.61
N LEU A 237 17.83 15.75 2.65
CA LEU A 237 16.42 16.14 2.75
C LEU A 237 16.32 17.05 3.97
N ARG A 238 15.72 18.24 3.84
CA ARG A 238 15.54 19.16 4.96
C ARG A 238 14.09 19.50 5.20
N ASN A 239 13.66 19.41 6.45
CA ASN A 239 12.33 19.80 6.90
C ASN A 239 11.20 19.20 6.05
N TRP A 240 11.33 17.96 5.58
CA TRP A 240 10.31 17.36 4.73
C TRP A 240 9.12 16.90 5.57
N LYS A 241 7.93 17.31 5.18
CA LYS A 241 6.68 16.87 5.78
C LYS A 241 5.81 16.25 4.70
N LEU A 242 5.07 15.21 5.07
CA LEU A 242 4.06 14.67 4.17
C LEU A 242 2.82 15.58 4.20
N ASP A 243 2.67 16.43 3.18
CA ASP A 243 1.52 17.32 3.03
C ASP A 243 0.22 16.55 3.09
N SER A 244 -0.82 17.14 3.67
CA SER A 244 -2.13 16.48 3.84
C SER A 244 -2.75 16.04 2.51
N GLN A 245 -2.41 16.70 1.40
CA GLN A 245 -2.85 16.34 0.05
C GLN A 245 -2.13 15.10 -0.50
N LEU A 246 -0.93 14.81 0.01
CA LEU A 246 -0.11 13.65 -0.36
C LEU A 246 -0.40 12.44 0.53
N VAL A 247 -1.13 12.63 1.64
CA VAL A 247 -1.63 11.55 2.49
C VAL A 247 -2.83 10.91 1.77
N PRO A 248 -2.74 9.64 1.37
CA PRO A 248 -3.85 9.02 0.67
C PRO A 248 -5.10 8.90 1.58
N ASN A 249 -6.26 9.33 1.08
CA ASN A 249 -7.52 9.37 1.83
C ASN A 249 -8.00 8.02 2.40
N TYR A 250 -7.46 6.91 1.88
CA TYR A 250 -7.75 5.56 2.35
C TYR A 250 -6.95 5.15 3.60
N LEU A 251 -5.92 5.92 4.00
CA LEU A 251 -5.24 5.67 5.26
C LEU A 251 -6.22 5.91 6.43
N MET A 252 -6.28 4.94 7.32
CA MET A 252 -7.15 4.97 8.50
C MET A 252 -6.43 5.69 9.64
N PRO A 253 -7.15 6.33 10.57
CA PRO A 253 -6.52 6.83 11.78
C PRO A 253 -5.95 5.68 12.61
N GLY A 254 -4.66 5.77 12.95
CA GLY A 254 -3.93 4.73 13.68
C GLY A 254 -2.42 4.94 13.65
N ASP A 255 -1.70 4.01 14.27
CA ASP A 255 -0.25 3.98 14.26
C ASP A 255 0.24 3.21 13.04
N TYR A 256 1.27 3.73 12.39
CA TYR A 256 1.85 3.22 11.16
C TYR A 256 3.32 2.94 11.35
N ARG A 257 3.78 1.88 10.71
CA ARG A 257 5.20 1.57 10.56
C ARG A 257 5.51 1.40 9.09
N VAL A 258 6.45 2.19 8.59
CA VAL A 258 6.90 2.18 7.20
C VAL A 258 8.32 1.64 7.19
N LEU A 259 8.47 0.44 6.62
CA LEU A 259 9.75 -0.19 6.38
C LEU A 259 10.18 0.11 4.95
N VAL A 260 11.37 0.67 4.78
CA VAL A 260 11.96 0.97 3.48
C VAL A 260 13.29 0.23 3.38
N HIS A 261 13.36 -0.74 2.47
CA HIS A 261 14.52 -1.61 2.30
C HIS A 261 15.06 -1.48 0.87
N PHE A 262 16.24 -0.90 0.73
CA PHE A 262 16.98 -0.76 -0.51
C PHE A 262 17.96 -1.91 -0.70
N PHE A 263 17.92 -2.52 -1.88
CA PHE A 263 18.74 -3.68 -2.21
C PHE A 263 19.00 -3.82 -3.71
N TYR A 264 20.06 -4.56 -4.04
CA TYR A 264 20.35 -5.08 -5.37
C TYR A 264 20.01 -6.57 -5.45
N GLY A 265 19.76 -7.05 -6.68
CA GLY A 265 19.48 -8.46 -6.94
C GLY A 265 18.02 -8.87 -6.71
N LYS A 266 17.80 -10.06 -6.16
CA LYS A 266 16.48 -10.65 -5.91
C LYS A 266 16.27 -10.81 -4.41
N GLN A 267 15.18 -10.23 -3.92
CA GLN A 267 14.84 -10.21 -2.49
C GLN A 267 14.74 -11.61 -1.90
N LYS A 268 15.19 -11.77 -0.65
CA LYS A 268 15.16 -13.01 0.14
C LYS A 268 15.89 -14.18 -0.52
N THR A 269 16.97 -13.89 -1.25
CA THR A 269 17.85 -14.90 -1.84
C THR A 269 19.30 -14.61 -1.45
N ASN A 270 20.18 -15.58 -1.63
CA ASN A 270 21.63 -15.41 -1.39
C ASN A 270 22.29 -14.37 -2.31
N HIS A 271 21.56 -13.86 -3.31
CA HIS A 271 22.00 -12.81 -4.24
C HIS A 271 21.43 -11.43 -3.90
N GLU A 272 20.80 -11.30 -2.73
CA GLU A 272 20.35 -10.00 -2.22
C GLU A 272 21.53 -9.24 -1.63
N GLU A 273 21.80 -8.06 -2.16
CA GLU A 273 22.81 -7.17 -1.64
C GLU A 273 22.14 -5.94 -1.02
N PHE A 274 22.19 -5.89 0.30
CA PHE A 274 21.60 -4.83 1.11
C PHE A 274 22.33 -3.49 0.93
N ALA A 275 21.57 -2.40 0.77
CA ALA A 275 22.12 -1.04 0.67
C ALA A 275 21.70 -0.13 1.84
N LEU A 276 20.40 -0.04 2.13
CA LEU A 276 19.86 0.87 3.16
C LEU A 276 18.52 0.34 3.71
N ASP A 277 18.35 0.39 5.02
CA ASP A 277 17.12 0.08 5.73
C ASP A 277 16.67 1.33 6.48
N MET A 278 15.40 1.66 6.38
CA MET A 278 14.75 2.64 7.24
C MET A 278 13.48 2.04 7.82
N ASP A 279 13.26 2.30 9.11
CA ASP A 279 12.10 1.89 9.87
C ASP A 279 11.50 3.13 10.50
N ILE A 280 10.38 3.61 9.95
CA ILE A 280 9.77 4.89 10.29
C ILE A 280 8.42 4.65 10.94
N TYR A 281 8.24 5.18 12.14
CA TYR A 281 7.00 5.14 12.88
C TYR A 281 6.27 6.47 12.74
N ALA A 282 4.99 6.39 12.46
CA ALA A 282 4.14 7.55 12.24
C ALA A 282 2.73 7.30 12.74
N MET A 283 1.96 8.37 12.91
CA MET A 283 0.54 8.33 13.25
C MET A 283 -0.25 9.06 12.17
N VAL A 284 -1.38 8.50 11.77
CA VAL A 284 -2.37 9.20 10.96
C VAL A 284 -3.51 9.64 11.86
N SER A 285 -3.81 10.93 11.87
CA SER A 285 -5.00 11.52 12.50
C SER A 285 -5.86 12.23 11.46
N LYS A 286 -7.16 12.37 11.76
CA LYS A 286 -8.15 13.07 10.92
C LYS A 286 -8.77 14.21 11.69
#